data_AF-A0A6B3GSU7-F1
#
_entry.id   AF-A0A6B3GSU7-F1
#
_cell.length_a   1.000
_cell.length_b   1.000
_cell.length_c   1.000
_cell.angle_alpha   90.00
_cell.angle_beta   90.00
_cell.angle_gamma   90.00
#
_symmetry.space_group_name_H-M   'P 1'
#
loop_
_entity.id
_entity.type
_entity.pdbx_description
1 polymer ?
#
loop_
_entity_poly.entity_id
_entity_poly.type
_entity_poly.pdbx_seq_one_letter_code
_entity_poly.pdbx_strand_id
1 'polypeptide(L)'
;MHTGQLLGSGRTADVYALDGSWVLRRYRDRSDTTEELAVMSYVGAFGFPVPRIGPPAEGARPTDLVLQRLTGPTLAEALPAGRLGAAEAGALLARLLRELHAIPPRVSTNPEDCVLHLDLHPENVMLTAEGAVVIDWSSAAEGPPGLDRAMSALTLARIAL
;
A
#
# COMPACT_ATOMS: atom_id res chain seq x y z
N MET A 1 18.02 3.32 -22.18
CA MET A 1 17.50 3.37 -20.79
C MET A 1 16.58 4.55 -20.65
N HIS A 2 15.28 4.43 -20.91
CA HIS A 2 14.33 5.48 -20.56
C HIS A 2 13.24 4.85 -19.68
N THR A 3 13.44 4.89 -18.36
CA THR A 3 12.30 4.87 -17.43
C THR A 3 11.34 5.97 -17.91
N GLY A 4 10.04 5.65 -18.09
CA GLY A 4 9.09 6.57 -18.70
C GLY A 4 8.83 7.82 -17.84
N GLN A 5 7.83 8.63 -18.22
CA GLN A 5 7.53 9.90 -17.55
C GLN A 5 7.36 9.73 -16.04
N LEU A 6 8.01 10.58 -15.24
CA LEU A 6 7.79 10.65 -13.79
C LEU A 6 6.34 11.08 -13.54
N LEU A 7 5.56 10.22 -12.89
CA LEU A 7 4.16 10.46 -12.53
C LEU A 7 4.03 11.09 -11.15
N GLY A 8 4.92 10.72 -10.23
CA GLY A 8 4.89 11.19 -8.86
C GLY A 8 6.17 10.88 -8.13
N SER A 9 6.43 11.65 -7.07
CA SER A 9 7.62 11.54 -6.25
C SER A 9 7.16 11.49 -4.80
N GLY A 10 7.24 10.31 -4.19
CA GLY A 10 6.94 10.11 -2.77
C GLY A 10 8.12 10.49 -1.88
N ARG A 11 7.98 10.22 -0.58
CA ARG A 11 9.03 10.48 0.41
C ARG A 11 10.33 9.73 0.09
N THR A 12 10.22 8.46 -0.27
CA THR A 12 11.37 7.54 -0.45
C THR A 12 11.52 6.99 -1.86
N ALA A 13 10.44 7.01 -2.65
CA ALA A 13 10.39 6.40 -3.98
C ALA A 13 9.81 7.33 -5.04
N ASP A 14 10.29 7.15 -6.27
CA ASP A 14 9.76 7.79 -7.47
C ASP A 14 8.91 6.79 -8.26
N VAL A 15 7.83 7.28 -8.87
CA VAL A 15 6.89 6.46 -9.66
C VAL A 15 6.91 6.93 -11.10
N TYR A 16 7.26 6.03 -12.02
CA TYR A 16 7.39 6.29 -13.45
C TYR A 16 6.30 5.56 -14.22
N ALA A 17 5.77 6.17 -15.28
CA ALA A 17 4.91 5.48 -16.23
C ALA A 17 5.72 4.43 -17.01
N LEU A 18 5.18 3.23 -17.19
CA LEU A 18 5.69 2.26 -18.15
C LEU A 18 4.78 2.18 -19.37
N ASP A 19 3.48 1.99 -19.14
CA ASP A 19 2.43 2.03 -20.16
C ASP A 19 1.11 2.56 -19.55
N GLY A 20 -0.02 2.31 -20.23
CA GLY A 20 -1.34 2.72 -19.73
C GLY A 20 -1.80 1.98 -18.47
N SER A 21 -1.24 0.79 -18.18
CA SER A 21 -1.70 -0.14 -17.14
C SER A 21 -0.73 -0.28 -15.97
N TRP A 22 0.55 0.02 -16.17
CA TRP A 22 1.62 -0.26 -15.22
C TRP A 22 2.46 0.99 -14.90
N VAL A 23 2.91 1.04 -13.66
CA VAL A 23 3.90 1.99 -13.17
C VAL A 23 5.11 1.25 -12.63
N LEU A 24 6.26 1.90 -12.68
CA LEU A 24 7.49 1.46 -12.04
C LEU A 24 7.72 2.32 -10.81
N ARG A 25 7.67 1.72 -9.61
CA ARG A 25 8.10 2.34 -8.36
C ARG A 25 9.58 2.02 -8.13
N ARG A 26 10.39 3.05 -7.88
CA ARG A 26 11.83 2.94 -7.65
C ARG A 26 12.22 3.66 -6.37
N TYR A 27 12.75 2.91 -5.42
CA TYR A 27 13.34 3.46 -4.20
C TYR A 27 14.67 4.15 -4.50
N ARG A 28 14.86 5.36 -3.97
CA ARG A 28 16.09 6.15 -4.22
C ARG A 28 17.31 5.55 -3.53
N ASP A 29 17.11 4.92 -2.38
CA ASP A 29 18.15 4.27 -1.58
C ASP A 29 18.49 2.84 -2.03
N ARG A 30 17.77 2.32 -3.05
CA ARG A 30 17.91 0.95 -3.57
C ARG A 30 17.61 -0.12 -2.52
N SER A 31 16.66 0.15 -1.63
CA SER A 31 16.09 -0.84 -0.72
C SER A 31 15.69 -2.13 -1.45
N ASP A 32 15.92 -3.26 -0.79
CA ASP A 32 15.43 -4.56 -1.25
C ASP A 32 13.91 -4.60 -1.12
N THR A 33 13.24 -4.89 -2.23
CA THR A 33 11.78 -4.91 -2.32
C THR A 33 11.20 -6.33 -2.36
N THR A 34 12.05 -7.35 -2.12
CA THR A 34 11.66 -8.76 -2.13
C THR A 34 10.57 -9.05 -1.10
N GLU A 35 10.70 -8.56 0.13
CA GLU A 35 9.68 -8.76 1.17
C GLU A 35 8.38 -8.00 0.88
N GLU A 36 8.47 -6.78 0.34
CA GLU A 36 7.30 -5.99 -0.08
C GLU A 36 6.52 -6.73 -1.18
N LEU A 37 7.20 -7.27 -2.19
CA LEU A 37 6.56 -8.08 -3.23
C LEU A 37 5.94 -9.35 -2.67
N ALA A 38 6.63 -10.01 -1.74
CA ALA A 38 6.18 -11.26 -1.16
C ALA A 38 4.91 -11.07 -0.32
N VAL A 39 4.85 -10.01 0.50
CA VAL A 39 3.65 -9.71 1.29
C VAL A 39 2.49 -9.28 0.37
N MET A 40 2.73 -8.42 -0.62
CA MET A 40 1.69 -7.98 -1.57
C MET A 40 1.11 -9.16 -2.35
N SER A 41 1.97 -10.05 -2.86
CA SER A 41 1.54 -11.27 -3.56
C SER A 41 0.69 -12.15 -2.65
N TYR A 42 1.10 -12.30 -1.39
CA TYR A 42 0.42 -13.15 -0.42
C TYR A 42 -0.96 -12.62 -0.05
N VAL A 43 -1.07 -11.37 0.41
CA VAL A 43 -2.36 -10.79 0.80
C VAL A 43 -3.30 -10.65 -0.40
N GLY A 44 -2.77 -10.36 -1.59
CA GLY A 44 -3.53 -10.32 -2.83
C GLY A 44 -4.14 -11.68 -3.20
N ALA A 45 -3.46 -12.80 -2.90
CA ALA A 45 -4.01 -14.14 -3.10
C ALA A 45 -5.20 -14.45 -2.18
N PHE A 46 -5.30 -13.77 -1.02
CA PHE A 46 -6.48 -13.80 -0.14
C PHE A 46 -7.58 -12.81 -0.55
N GLY A 47 -7.39 -12.07 -1.65
CA GLY A 47 -8.34 -11.06 -2.13
C GLY A 47 -8.25 -9.72 -1.40
N PHE A 48 -7.21 -9.49 -0.59
CA PHE A 48 -6.97 -8.17 0.00
C PHE A 48 -6.69 -7.14 -1.09
N PRO A 49 -7.24 -5.92 -1.01
CA PRO A 49 -7.11 -4.96 -2.09
C PRO A 49 -5.72 -4.30 -2.10
N VAL A 50 -4.84 -4.85 -2.93
CA VAL A 50 -3.50 -4.32 -3.23
C VAL A 50 -3.33 -4.08 -4.74
N PRO A 51 -2.40 -3.21 -5.16
CA PRO A 51 -2.06 -3.11 -6.57
C PRO A 51 -1.65 -4.48 -7.12
N ARG A 52 -2.13 -4.82 -8.33
CA ARG A 52 -1.59 -6.00 -9.02
C ARG A 52 -0.10 -5.80 -9.27
N ILE A 53 0.66 -6.88 -9.15
CA ILE A 53 2.08 -6.91 -9.50
C ILE A 53 2.18 -7.21 -11.00
N GLY A 54 2.92 -6.36 -11.70
CA GLY A 54 3.11 -6.46 -13.15
C GLY A 54 4.32 -7.31 -13.53
N PRO A 55 4.47 -7.60 -14.84
CA PRO A 55 5.62 -8.35 -15.33
C PRO A 55 6.92 -7.55 -15.17
N PRO A 56 8.08 -8.23 -15.17
CA PRO A 56 9.38 -7.55 -15.22
C PRO A 56 9.44 -6.59 -16.42
N ALA A 57 9.86 -5.35 -16.17
CA ALA A 57 10.00 -4.34 -17.22
C ALA A 57 11.44 -4.31 -17.74
N GLU A 58 11.59 -4.12 -19.06
CA GLU A 58 12.91 -4.03 -19.68
C GLU A 58 13.70 -2.83 -19.13
N GLY A 59 14.93 -3.09 -18.67
CA GLY A 59 15.78 -2.07 -18.05
C GLY A 59 15.38 -1.66 -16.63
N ALA A 60 14.39 -2.33 -16.02
CA ALA A 60 14.12 -2.20 -14.59
C ALA A 60 15.27 -2.81 -13.77
N ARG A 61 15.52 -2.22 -12.61
CA ARG A 61 16.48 -2.73 -11.62
C ARG A 61 15.84 -3.89 -10.86
N PRO A 62 16.64 -4.79 -10.26
CA PRO A 62 16.12 -5.85 -9.39
C PRO A 62 15.28 -5.33 -8.21
N THR A 63 15.53 -4.10 -7.76
CA THR A 63 14.83 -3.43 -6.66
C THR A 63 13.65 -2.56 -7.11
N ASP A 64 13.36 -2.51 -8.42
CA ASP A 64 12.20 -1.76 -8.92
C ASP A 64 10.94 -2.62 -8.84
N LEU A 65 9.81 -1.99 -8.52
CA LEU A 65 8.51 -2.65 -8.48
C LEU A 65 7.65 -2.22 -9.65
N VAL A 66 7.21 -3.19 -10.45
CA VAL A 66 6.20 -2.96 -11.48
C VAL A 66 4.83 -3.22 -10.87
N LEU A 67 4.03 -2.19 -10.73
CA LEU A 67 2.74 -2.23 -10.04
C LEU A 67 1.63 -1.69 -10.94
N GLN A 68 0.40 -2.14 -10.69
CA GLN A 68 -0.79 -1.62 -11.35
C GLN A 68 -0.84 -0.11 -11.21
N ARG A 69 -1.07 0.58 -12.33
CA ARG A 69 -1.40 2.00 -12.32
C ARG A 69 -2.81 2.18 -11.76
N LEU A 70 -2.89 2.84 -10.60
CA LEU A 70 -4.16 3.19 -9.98
C LEU A 70 -4.59 4.61 -10.42
N THR A 71 -5.89 4.79 -10.63
CA THR A 71 -6.47 6.09 -11.01
C THR A 71 -7.54 6.47 -9.99
N GLY A 72 -7.38 7.64 -9.40
CA GLY A 72 -8.27 8.17 -8.37
C GLY A 72 -7.49 8.90 -7.28
N PRO A 73 -8.17 9.65 -6.41
CA PRO A 73 -7.51 10.34 -5.30
C PRO A 73 -7.10 9.35 -4.21
N THR A 74 -6.17 9.74 -3.36
CA THR A 74 -6.01 9.09 -2.05
C THR A 74 -7.21 9.40 -1.14
N LEU A 75 -7.42 8.60 -0.09
CA LEU A 75 -8.41 8.88 0.94
C LEU A 75 -8.10 10.21 1.65
N ALA A 76 -6.82 10.57 1.80
CA ALA A 76 -6.36 11.85 2.34
C ALA A 76 -6.78 13.04 1.45
N GLU A 77 -6.71 12.90 0.13
CA GLU A 77 -7.16 13.94 -0.83
C GLU A 77 -8.69 14.04 -0.90
N ALA A 78 -9.41 12.92 -0.71
CA ALA A 78 -10.87 12.86 -0.80
C ALA A 78 -11.58 13.58 0.36
N LEU A 79 -10.99 13.54 1.56
CA LEU A 79 -11.52 14.17 2.77
C LEU A 79 -11.71 15.69 2.66
N PRO A 80 -10.67 16.50 2.38
CA PRO A 80 -10.82 17.96 2.25
C PRO A 80 -11.64 18.35 1.01
N ALA A 81 -11.69 17.48 -0.01
CA ALA A 81 -12.53 17.68 -1.18
C ALA A 81 -14.02 17.40 -0.95
N GLY A 82 -14.41 16.96 0.26
CA GLY A 82 -15.80 16.65 0.60
C GLY A 82 -16.38 15.45 -0.16
N ARG A 83 -15.53 14.60 -0.75
CA ARG A 83 -15.97 13.40 -1.49
C ARG A 83 -16.33 12.24 -0.57
N LEU A 84 -15.88 12.31 0.68
CA LEU A 84 -16.13 11.32 1.72
C LEU A 84 -16.09 12.02 3.09
N GLY A 85 -16.97 11.61 4.01
CA GLY A 85 -16.94 12.12 5.39
C GLY A 85 -15.85 11.49 6.25
N ALA A 86 -15.44 12.17 7.33
CA ALA A 86 -14.43 11.63 8.26
C ALA A 86 -14.86 10.31 8.92
N ALA A 87 -16.15 10.18 9.27
CA ALA A 87 -16.69 8.94 9.84
C ALA A 87 -16.64 7.77 8.82
N GLU A 88 -16.93 8.05 7.55
CA GLU A 88 -16.86 7.07 6.47
C GLU A 88 -15.41 6.65 6.20
N ALA A 89 -14.47 7.59 6.21
CA ALA A 89 -13.04 7.29 6.10
C ALA A 89 -12.55 6.40 7.26
N GLY A 90 -12.95 6.74 8.49
CA GLY A 90 -12.63 5.93 9.66
C GLY A 90 -13.21 4.52 9.58
N ALA A 91 -14.46 4.39 9.12
CA ALA A 91 -15.10 3.09 8.91
C ALA A 91 -14.38 2.26 7.82
N LEU A 92 -13.95 2.91 6.73
CA LEU A 92 -13.18 2.27 5.67
C LEU A 92 -11.83 1.75 6.18
N LEU A 93 -11.06 2.57 6.89
CA LEU A 93 -9.77 2.14 7.47
C LEU A 93 -9.96 1.01 8.48
N ALA A 94 -10.97 1.11 9.36
CA ALA A 94 -11.27 0.06 10.31
C ALA A 94 -11.67 -1.26 9.63
N ARG A 95 -12.39 -1.20 8.50
CA ARG A 95 -12.70 -2.37 7.69
C ARG A 95 -11.45 -2.99 7.08
N LEU A 96 -10.60 -2.18 6.45
CA LEU A 96 -9.34 -2.65 5.85
C LEU A 96 -8.42 -3.31 6.88
N LEU A 97 -8.28 -2.73 8.07
CA LEU A 97 -7.52 -3.35 9.18
C LEU A 97 -8.12 -4.71 9.57
N ARG A 98 -9.44 -4.81 9.75
CA ARG A 98 -10.08 -6.08 10.10
C ARG A 98 -9.89 -7.14 9.02
N GLU A 99 -10.02 -6.76 7.76
CA GLU A 99 -9.83 -7.66 6.61
C GLU A 99 -8.37 -8.14 6.53
N LEU A 100 -7.40 -7.25 6.74
CA LEU A 100 -5.98 -7.62 6.74
C LEU A 100 -5.64 -8.56 7.90
N HIS A 101 -6.14 -8.27 9.10
CA HIS A 101 -5.87 -9.06 10.30
C HIS A 101 -6.58 -10.42 10.32
N ALA A 102 -7.47 -10.67 9.36
CA ALA A 102 -8.05 -12.00 9.15
C ALA A 102 -7.15 -12.91 8.29
N ILE A 103 -6.09 -12.37 7.69
CA ILE A 103 -5.14 -13.13 6.88
C ILE A 103 -4.08 -13.73 7.81
N PRO A 104 -3.85 -15.06 7.76
CA PRO A 104 -2.85 -15.71 8.60
C PRO A 104 -1.44 -15.20 8.31
N PRO A 105 -0.49 -15.36 9.23
CA PRO A 105 0.91 -15.01 8.98
C PRO A 105 1.49 -15.97 7.94
N ARG A 106 2.43 -15.45 7.14
CA ARG A 106 3.13 -16.21 6.09
C ARG A 106 4.34 -16.95 6.64
N VAL A 107 5.00 -16.40 7.66
CA VAL A 107 6.26 -16.92 8.21
C VAL A 107 6.20 -17.19 9.71
N SER A 108 5.47 -16.39 10.48
CA SER A 108 5.34 -16.58 11.93
C SER A 108 4.69 -17.92 12.28
N THR A 109 5.22 -18.57 13.31
CA THR A 109 4.67 -19.81 13.87
C THR A 109 3.66 -19.57 14.99
N ASN A 110 3.50 -18.32 15.43
CA ASN A 110 2.52 -17.95 16.44
C ASN A 110 1.13 -17.79 15.79
N PRO A 111 0.11 -18.57 16.19
CA PRO A 111 -1.22 -18.51 15.59
C PRO A 111 -1.98 -17.20 15.87
N GLU A 112 -1.54 -16.41 16.84
CA GLU A 112 -2.14 -15.11 17.17
C GLU A 112 -1.59 -13.96 16.30
N ASP A 113 -0.52 -14.21 15.55
CA ASP A 113 0.04 -13.22 14.64
C ASP A 113 -0.76 -13.17 13.33
N CYS A 114 -0.70 -12.02 12.66
CA CYS A 114 -1.27 -11.82 11.33
C CYS A 114 -0.35 -10.91 10.51
N VAL A 115 -0.67 -10.74 9.23
CA VAL A 115 0.01 -9.73 8.40
C VAL A 115 -0.38 -8.34 8.90
N LEU A 116 0.61 -7.47 9.07
CA LEU A 116 0.48 -6.08 9.51
C LEU A 116 0.93 -5.14 8.39
N HIS A 117 0.24 -4.01 8.22
CA HIS A 117 0.67 -2.96 7.30
C HIS A 117 1.69 -2.00 7.94
N LEU A 118 1.49 -1.67 9.22
CA LEU A 118 2.26 -0.76 10.07
C LEU A 118 2.29 0.72 9.64
N ASP A 119 1.79 1.03 8.44
CA ASP A 119 1.62 2.38 7.94
C ASP A 119 0.25 2.61 7.26
N LEU A 120 -0.82 1.99 7.75
CA LEU A 120 -2.14 2.11 7.12
C LEU A 120 -2.85 3.39 7.58
N HIS A 121 -2.88 4.39 6.69
CA HIS A 121 -3.52 5.68 6.92
C HIS A 121 -4.06 6.26 5.60
N PRO A 122 -4.81 7.38 5.61
CA PRO A 122 -5.49 7.90 4.43
C PRO A 122 -4.62 8.18 3.20
N GLU A 123 -3.33 8.45 3.34
CA GLU A 123 -2.45 8.67 2.17
C GLU A 123 -2.10 7.34 1.48
N ASN A 124 -2.09 6.23 2.22
CA ASN A 124 -1.78 4.89 1.74
C ASN A 124 -3.03 4.10 1.31
N VAL A 125 -4.15 4.79 1.08
CA VAL A 125 -5.37 4.20 0.52
C VAL A 125 -5.80 5.01 -0.70
N MET A 126 -5.77 4.41 -1.89
CA MET A 126 -6.29 5.01 -3.12
C MET A 126 -7.74 4.62 -3.36
N LEU A 127 -8.59 5.59 -3.69
CA LEU A 127 -9.99 5.37 -4.04
C LEU A 127 -10.11 5.27 -5.56
N THR A 128 -10.23 4.05 -6.09
CA THR A 128 -10.38 3.81 -7.53
C THR A 128 -11.85 3.53 -7.90
N ALA A 129 -12.13 3.41 -9.20
CA ALA A 129 -13.46 3.03 -9.67
C ALA A 129 -13.87 1.62 -9.21
N GLU A 130 -12.90 0.75 -8.96
CA GLU A 130 -13.08 -0.63 -8.51
C GLU A 130 -13.12 -0.77 -6.98
N GLY A 131 -12.82 0.30 -6.25
CA GLY A 131 -12.84 0.33 -4.78
C GLY A 131 -11.56 0.90 -4.17
N ALA A 132 -11.45 0.78 -2.85
CA ALA A 132 -10.26 1.19 -2.11
C ALA A 132 -9.12 0.20 -2.33
N VAL A 133 -7.92 0.68 -2.61
CA VAL A 133 -6.70 -0.11 -2.78
C VAL A 133 -5.63 0.39 -1.83
N VAL A 134 -5.03 -0.52 -1.06
CA VAL A 134 -3.98 -0.22 -0.08
C VAL A 134 -2.61 -0.28 -0.75
N ILE A 135 -1.85 0.80 -0.62
CA ILE A 135 -0.52 0.98 -1.21
C ILE A 135 0.55 1.12 -0.12
N ASP A 136 1.80 1.06 -0.54
CA ASP A 136 2.98 1.22 0.33
C ASP A 136 3.16 0.16 1.41
N TRP A 137 3.51 -1.05 0.98
CA TRP A 137 3.70 -2.22 1.84
C TRP A 137 5.13 -2.35 2.39
N SER A 138 5.95 -1.31 2.24
CA SER A 138 7.37 -1.36 2.60
C SER A 138 7.64 -1.49 4.11
N SER A 139 6.66 -1.13 4.94
CA SER A 139 6.73 -1.29 6.40
C SER A 139 6.06 -2.57 6.90
N ALA A 140 5.54 -3.42 6.01
CA ALA A 140 4.75 -4.57 6.40
C ALA A 140 5.58 -5.59 7.18
N ALA A 141 4.93 -6.25 8.13
CA ALA A 141 5.52 -7.24 9.00
C ALA A 141 4.46 -8.27 9.43
N GLU A 142 4.84 -9.18 10.32
CA GLU A 142 3.92 -10.10 10.97
C GLU A 142 3.99 -9.91 12.49
N GLY A 143 2.85 -10.02 13.16
CA GLY A 143 2.79 -9.85 14.61
C GLY A 143 1.36 -9.65 15.12
N PRO A 144 1.20 -9.16 16.37
CA PRO A 144 -0.11 -9.00 16.97
C PRO A 144 -0.88 -7.85 16.30
N PRO A 145 -2.16 -8.04 15.94
CA PRO A 145 -2.96 -7.05 15.22
C PRO A 145 -3.14 -5.71 15.99
N GLY A 146 -2.97 -5.74 17.31
CA GLY A 146 -3.01 -4.54 18.15
C GLY A 146 -1.94 -3.51 17.79
N LEU A 147 -0.75 -3.96 17.34
CA LEU A 147 0.33 -3.06 16.94
C LEU A 147 -0.06 -2.22 15.72
N ASP A 148 -0.64 -2.85 14.70
CA ASP A 148 -1.02 -2.20 13.45
C ASP A 148 -2.16 -1.19 13.65
N ARG A 149 -3.12 -1.52 14.53
CA ARG A 149 -4.17 -0.58 14.97
C ARG A 149 -3.58 0.64 15.70
N ALA A 150 -2.61 0.41 16.58
CA ALA A 150 -1.94 1.48 17.32
C ALA A 150 -1.15 2.40 16.39
N MET A 151 -0.39 1.84 15.45
CA MET A 151 0.36 2.62 14.46
C MET A 151 -0.56 3.46 13.57
N SER A 152 -1.64 2.86 13.05
CA SER A 152 -2.66 3.57 12.26
C SER A 152 -3.26 4.74 13.03
N ALA A 153 -3.64 4.53 14.29
CA ALA A 153 -4.20 5.57 15.16
C ALA A 153 -3.19 6.69 15.48
N LEU A 154 -1.92 6.33 15.72
CA LEU A 154 -0.85 7.29 15.97
C LEU A 154 -0.60 8.17 14.74
N THR A 155 -0.52 7.58 13.54
CA THR A 155 -0.31 8.34 12.30
C THR A 155 -1.48 9.28 12.02
N LEU A 156 -2.73 8.83 12.22
CA LEU A 156 -3.91 9.68 12.12
C LEU A 156 -3.86 10.86 13.10
N ALA A 157 -3.48 10.61 14.36
CA ALA A 157 -3.35 11.66 15.37
C ALA A 157 -2.26 12.68 14.99
N ARG A 158 -1.14 12.25 14.41
CA ARG A 158 -0.07 13.14 13.96
C ARG A 158 -0.46 14.03 12.79
N ILE A 159 -1.36 13.57 11.91
CA ILE A 159 -1.82 14.34 10.75
C ILE A 159 -2.89 15.37 11.16
N ALA A 160 -3.65 15.08 12.22
CA ALA A 160 -4.73 15.95 12.71
C ALA A 160 -4.27 17.08 13.64
N LEU A 161 -3.01 17.07 14.08
CA LEU A 161 -2.39 18.07 14.97
C LEU A 161 -1.53 19.05 14.17
#